data_AF-A0A3A0BC39-F1
#
_entry.id   AF-A0A3A0BC39-F1
#
_cell.length_a   1.000
_cell.length_b   1.000
_cell.length_c   1.000
_cell.angle_alpha   90.00
_cell.angle_beta   90.00
_cell.angle_gamma   90.00
#
_symmetry.space_group_name_H-M   'P 1'
#
loop_
_entity.id
_entity.type
_entity.pdbx_description
1 polymer ?
#
loop_
_entity_poly.entity_id
_entity_poly.type
_entity_poly.pdbx_seq_one_letter_code
_entity_poly.pdbx_strand_id
1 'polypeptide(L)'
;MLVIRNAQMEAFKKHAEEQFIEDIVRHLNKHHRECIGELPDVELRARIEKGLARARTYGIGGGPGLTAFVGLMFEIAPNFDEHPAIHAVLTDTSISPARRMDELIHRTSEDDWEQAQRRLLAWWRCEAVDRACIQVTAPRDGVTPRPIADPGSVEARWTDLDYALESQAERIRCTYYGGEAFPLFHANLGPDIFAGFLGAPIHFAPDTSWADPIITDWETRPRLELDADNYWWRLMIDLLRAAADAGRGKWITGIPDTHAGGDALAALRGRQELCFDLIDRPDAVQAAMAELTALVDPVYSAFFACVDWQANGSSSGWLPTWSTGRCNVIQCDLLALISPAMAERFFLDELVVQARWLDQVIYHLDGPQCISHLDWLLAIPEIRAVQWVPGAGQPPMRAWIPLLKRIQTAGRALHLTVTPADIEPLLAELEPAGLMLHTQVDGEAEARELIRRVAAWSRRR
;
A
#
# COMPACT_ATOMS: atom_id res chain seq x y z
N MET A 1 23.84 3.78 65.43
CA MET A 1 23.19 3.02 64.35
C MET A 1 21.91 3.74 64.01
N LEU A 2 21.80 4.32 62.80
CA LEU A 2 20.62 5.07 62.38
C LEU A 2 19.51 4.05 62.09
N VAL A 3 18.43 4.05 62.87
CA VAL A 3 17.28 3.14 62.66
C VAL A 3 16.21 3.93 61.91
N ILE A 4 16.09 3.70 60.60
CA ILE A 4 15.03 4.29 59.79
C ILE A 4 13.74 3.51 60.05
N ARG A 5 12.71 4.20 60.53
CA ARG A 5 11.39 3.62 60.81
C ARG A 5 10.66 3.37 59.48
N ASN A 6 9.78 2.37 59.43
CA ASN A 6 8.96 2.07 58.23
C ASN A 6 8.21 3.31 57.71
N ALA A 7 7.68 4.15 58.61
CA ALA A 7 7.02 5.41 58.24
C ALA A 7 7.95 6.43 57.55
N GLN A 8 9.24 6.46 57.93
CA GLN A 8 10.24 7.32 57.28
C GLN A 8 10.63 6.76 55.90
N MET A 9 10.72 5.43 55.78
CA MET A 9 10.98 4.79 54.49
C MET A 9 9.85 5.02 53.49
N GLU A 10 8.59 4.99 53.92
CA GLU A 10 7.46 5.33 53.04
C GLU A 10 7.40 6.81 52.66
N ALA A 11 7.77 7.71 53.57
CA ALA A 11 7.91 9.13 53.23
C ALA A 11 9.00 9.36 52.15
N PHE A 12 10.14 8.66 52.24
CA PHE A 12 11.20 8.74 51.23
C PHE A 12 10.78 8.16 49.88
N LYS A 13 10.07 7.02 49.86
CA LYS A 13 9.53 6.44 48.62
C LYS A 13 8.54 7.37 47.95
N LYS A 14 7.61 7.95 48.71
CA LYS A 14 6.63 8.90 48.18
C LYS A 14 7.31 10.12 47.56
N HIS A 15 8.31 10.68 48.24
CA HIS A 15 9.05 11.82 47.73
C HIS A 15 9.87 11.50 46.48
N ALA A 16 10.50 10.31 46.43
CA ALA A 16 11.24 9.86 45.26
C ALA A 16 10.31 9.61 44.04
N GLU A 17 9.11 9.06 44.29
CA GLU A 17 8.10 8.86 43.25
C GLU A 17 7.61 10.21 42.68
N GLU A 18 7.33 11.19 43.54
CA GLU A 18 6.96 12.54 43.12
C GLU A 18 8.06 13.19 42.26
N GLN A 19 9.33 13.09 42.68
CA GLN A 19 10.46 13.61 41.89
C GLN A 19 10.58 12.91 40.52
N PHE A 20 10.35 11.60 40.47
CA PHE A 20 10.43 10.85 39.21
C PHE A 20 9.31 11.23 38.24
N ILE A 21 8.09 11.50 38.74
CA ILE A 21 7.00 12.01 37.91
C ILE A 21 7.37 13.38 37.32
N GLU A 22 7.98 14.28 38.09
CA GLU A 22 8.46 15.58 37.59
C GLU A 22 9.54 15.42 36.51
N ASP A 23 10.42 14.43 36.63
CA ASP A 23 11.41 14.10 35.61
C ASP A 23 10.76 13.64 34.30
N ILE A 24 9.73 12.81 34.38
CA ILE A 24 8.95 12.36 33.21
C ILE A 24 8.21 13.54 32.59
N VAL A 25 7.57 14.41 33.38
CA VAL A 25 6.90 15.62 32.87
C VAL A 25 7.88 16.49 32.08
N ARG A 26 9.10 16.69 32.61
CA ARG A 26 10.16 17.45 31.91
C ARG A 26 10.62 16.76 30.63
N HIS A 27 10.76 15.43 30.65
CA HIS A 27 11.13 14.65 29.48
C HIS A 27 10.07 14.74 28.37
N LEU A 28 8.81 14.50 28.72
CA LEU A 28 7.67 14.57 27.81
C LEU A 28 7.51 15.96 27.19
N ASN A 29 7.59 17.03 27.98
CA ASN A 29 7.54 18.41 27.45
C ASN A 29 8.69 18.77 26.52
N LYS A 30 9.84 18.10 26.66
CA LYS A 30 11.03 18.33 25.82
C LYS A 30 10.99 17.52 24.53
N HIS A 31 10.53 16.27 24.57
CA HIS A 31 10.67 15.32 23.47
C HIS A 31 9.35 14.94 22.78
N HIS A 32 8.20 15.07 23.45
CA HIS A 32 6.89 14.62 22.96
C HIS A 32 5.83 15.74 23.03
N ARG A 33 6.24 17.00 22.90
CA ARG A 33 5.37 18.17 23.12
C ARG A 33 4.17 18.22 22.17
N GLU A 34 4.35 17.80 20.93
CA GLU A 34 3.29 17.75 19.93
C GLU A 34 2.18 16.76 20.32
N CYS A 35 2.54 15.62 20.92
CA CYS A 35 1.60 14.57 21.34
C CYS A 35 0.82 14.94 22.62
N ILE A 36 1.40 15.77 23.49
CA ILE A 36 0.77 16.21 24.75
C ILE A 36 -0.22 17.35 24.52
N GLY A 37 0.00 18.18 23.48
CA GLY A 37 -0.86 19.32 23.16
C GLY A 37 -0.98 20.32 24.33
N GLU A 38 -2.20 20.82 24.58
CA GLU A 38 -2.52 21.77 25.67
C GLU A 38 -3.09 21.09 26.93
N LEU A 39 -2.73 19.82 27.19
CA LEU A 39 -3.21 19.09 28.36
C LEU A 39 -2.88 19.84 29.67
N PRO A 40 -3.87 20.05 30.58
CA PRO A 40 -3.60 20.64 31.88
C PRO A 40 -2.63 19.79 32.70
N ASP A 41 -1.70 20.42 33.44
CA ASP A 41 -0.68 19.74 34.25
C ASP A 41 -1.25 18.65 35.19
N VAL A 42 -2.42 18.90 35.77
CA VAL A 42 -3.10 17.95 36.66
C VAL A 42 -3.49 16.67 35.91
N GLU A 43 -3.95 16.81 34.66
CA GLU A 43 -4.36 15.68 33.83
C GLU A 43 -3.14 14.93 33.26
N LEU A 44 -2.10 15.67 32.84
CA LEU A 44 -0.82 15.09 32.41
C LEU A 44 -0.22 14.20 33.51
N ARG A 45 -0.15 14.69 34.76
CA ARG A 45 0.33 13.93 35.92
C ARG A 45 -0.51 12.68 36.18
N ALA A 46 -1.84 12.83 36.18
CA ALA A 46 -2.74 11.69 36.41
C ALA A 46 -2.57 10.60 35.33
N ARG A 47 -2.30 10.97 34.07
CA ARG A 47 -2.02 10.02 32.99
C ARG A 47 -0.66 9.35 33.18
N ILE A 48 0.39 10.10 33.53
CA ILE A 48 1.72 9.54 33.85
C ILE A 48 1.63 8.52 34.98
N GLU A 49 0.94 8.83 36.07
CA GLU A 49 0.75 7.92 37.20
C GLU A 49 0.05 6.61 36.77
N LYS A 50 -0.99 6.69 35.94
CA LYS A 50 -1.65 5.51 35.36
C LYS A 50 -0.69 4.70 34.48
N GLY A 51 0.07 5.37 33.61
CA GLY A 51 1.07 4.73 32.75
C GLY A 51 2.15 4.01 33.55
N LEU A 52 2.64 4.62 34.64
CA LEU A 52 3.61 4.01 35.55
C LEU A 52 3.04 2.79 36.28
N ALA A 53 1.82 2.89 36.80
CA ALA A 53 1.15 1.77 37.45
C ALA A 53 0.97 0.60 36.47
N ARG A 54 0.62 0.90 35.21
CA ARG A 54 0.43 -0.07 34.14
C ARG A 54 1.74 -0.70 33.66
N ALA A 55 2.80 0.07 33.43
CA ALA A 55 4.12 -0.46 33.10
C ALA A 55 4.63 -1.46 34.16
N ARG A 56 4.35 -1.18 35.44
CA ARG A 56 4.73 -2.05 36.56
C ARG A 56 4.00 -3.39 36.57
N THR A 57 2.78 -3.50 36.00
CA THR A 57 2.11 -4.81 35.88
C THR A 57 2.85 -5.73 34.92
N TYR A 58 3.62 -5.17 33.98
CA TYR A 58 4.55 -5.89 33.11
C TYR A 58 5.95 -6.02 33.71
N GLY A 59 6.12 -5.84 35.03
CA GLY A 59 7.42 -5.99 35.71
C GLY A 59 8.47 -4.93 35.37
N ILE A 60 8.12 -3.89 34.61
CA ILE A 60 9.03 -2.81 34.23
C ILE A 60 9.27 -1.94 35.46
N GLY A 61 10.50 -1.94 35.97
CA GLY A 61 10.86 -1.24 37.22
C GLY A 61 12.00 -0.23 37.10
N GLY A 62 12.74 -0.23 35.99
CA GLY A 62 13.86 0.69 35.77
C GLY A 62 13.38 2.05 35.28
N GLY A 63 13.99 3.14 35.77
CA GLY A 63 13.66 4.52 35.38
C GLY A 63 13.58 4.73 33.85
N PRO A 64 14.60 4.32 33.06
CA PRO A 64 14.55 4.45 31.60
C PRO A 64 13.38 3.70 30.94
N GLY A 65 13.10 2.46 31.38
CA GLY A 65 12.01 1.65 30.83
C GLY A 65 10.63 2.19 31.18
N LEU A 66 10.46 2.70 32.41
CA LEU A 66 9.23 3.36 32.83
C LEU A 66 8.98 4.64 32.02
N THR A 67 10.02 5.46 31.81
CA THR A 67 9.91 6.67 30.99
C THR A 67 9.57 6.33 29.54
N ALA A 68 10.21 5.32 28.94
CA ALA A 68 9.93 4.89 27.57
C ALA A 68 8.49 4.40 27.40
N PHE A 69 7.99 3.56 28.33
CA PHE A 69 6.61 3.07 28.29
C PHE A 69 5.59 4.22 28.35
N VAL A 70 5.81 5.19 29.25
CA VAL A 70 4.94 6.36 29.36
C VAL A 70 5.04 7.24 28.11
N GLY A 71 6.23 7.39 27.51
CA GLY A 71 6.42 8.09 26.24
C GLY A 71 5.54 7.50 25.11
N LEU A 72 5.62 6.19 24.89
CA LEU A 72 4.81 5.49 23.90
C LEU A 72 3.30 5.60 24.15
N MET A 73 2.87 5.67 25.41
CA MET A 73 1.46 5.89 25.77
C MET A 73 0.92 7.24 25.26
N PHE A 74 1.76 8.28 25.20
CA PHE A 74 1.38 9.59 24.65
C PHE A 74 1.60 9.67 23.14
N GLU A 75 2.63 9.01 22.61
CA GLU A 75 3.00 9.06 21.20
C GLU A 75 2.11 8.18 20.32
N ILE A 76 1.77 6.97 20.78
CA ILE A 76 0.97 5.98 20.05
C ILE A 76 -0.50 6.05 20.49
N ALA A 77 -0.79 5.56 21.70
CA ALA A 77 -2.14 5.55 22.28
C ALA A 77 -2.10 5.21 23.78
N PRO A 78 -3.08 5.66 24.60
CA PRO A 78 -3.17 5.35 26.03
C PRO A 78 -3.21 3.86 26.40
N ASN A 79 -3.53 2.99 25.43
CA ASN A 79 -3.67 1.55 25.58
C ASN A 79 -2.85 0.76 24.56
N PHE A 80 -1.78 1.35 24.01
CA PHE A 80 -0.89 0.68 23.03
C PHE A 80 -0.42 -0.71 23.51
N ASP A 81 -0.23 -0.89 24.82
CA ASP A 81 0.19 -2.14 25.46
C ASP A 81 -0.83 -3.30 25.39
N GLU A 82 -2.07 -3.01 24.98
CA GLU A 82 -3.11 -4.01 24.71
C GLU A 82 -3.05 -4.56 23.29
N HIS A 83 -2.30 -3.91 22.38
CA HIS A 83 -2.14 -4.39 21.03
C HIS A 83 -1.49 -5.79 21.05
N PRO A 84 -2.03 -6.81 20.35
CA PRO A 84 -1.61 -8.21 20.55
C PRO A 84 -0.11 -8.46 20.37
N ALA A 85 0.54 -7.77 19.42
CA ALA A 85 1.97 -7.90 19.17
C ALA A 85 2.82 -7.26 20.30
N ILE A 86 2.44 -6.08 20.76
CA ILE A 86 3.09 -5.39 21.88
C ILE A 86 2.87 -6.17 23.18
N HIS A 87 1.64 -6.59 23.43
CA HIS A 87 1.25 -7.34 24.61
C HIS A 87 2.02 -8.66 24.72
N ALA A 88 2.22 -9.37 23.61
CA ALA A 88 3.00 -10.58 23.56
C ALA A 88 4.45 -10.35 24.01
N VAL A 89 5.09 -9.26 23.59
CA VAL A 89 6.46 -8.92 24.03
C VAL A 89 6.50 -8.50 25.50
N LEU A 90 5.54 -7.69 25.95
CA LEU A 90 5.48 -7.19 27.33
C LEU A 90 5.18 -8.30 28.36
N THR A 91 4.50 -9.37 27.93
CA THR A 91 4.14 -10.53 28.78
C THR A 91 5.08 -11.72 28.63
N ASP A 92 5.99 -11.71 27.65
CA ASP A 92 6.95 -12.79 27.43
C ASP A 92 7.86 -12.99 28.67
N THR A 93 7.73 -14.16 29.30
CA THR A 93 8.50 -14.52 30.50
C THR A 93 9.96 -14.90 30.19
N SER A 94 10.30 -15.11 28.91
CA SER A 94 11.69 -15.34 28.49
C SER A 94 12.50 -14.04 28.42
N ILE A 95 11.83 -12.89 28.33
CA ILE A 95 12.46 -11.56 28.32
C ILE A 95 12.55 -11.03 29.75
N SER A 96 13.78 -10.76 30.21
CA SER A 96 14.00 -10.15 31.51
C SER A 96 13.27 -8.79 31.59
N PRO A 97 12.64 -8.44 32.73
CA PRO A 97 11.86 -7.19 32.81
C PRO A 97 12.65 -5.92 32.47
N ALA A 98 13.95 -5.90 32.74
CA ALA A 98 14.84 -4.79 32.40
C ALA A 98 15.05 -4.58 30.88
N ARG A 99 14.81 -5.62 30.06
CA ARG A 99 14.99 -5.61 28.60
C ARG A 99 13.69 -5.52 27.83
N ARG A 100 12.53 -5.53 28.50
CA ARG A 100 11.22 -5.60 27.82
C ARG A 100 10.97 -4.41 26.91
N MET A 101 11.36 -3.20 27.30
CA MET A 101 11.21 -2.02 26.45
C MET A 101 12.19 -2.00 25.28
N ASP A 102 13.45 -2.39 25.50
CA ASP A 102 14.45 -2.47 24.43
C ASP A 102 14.06 -3.53 23.40
N GLU A 103 13.56 -4.68 23.87
CA GLU A 103 13.11 -5.77 23.01
C GLU A 103 11.77 -5.43 22.34
N LEU A 104 10.91 -4.66 22.99
CA LEU A 104 9.72 -4.09 22.38
C LEU A 104 10.14 -3.24 21.19
N ILE A 105 10.97 -2.22 21.39
CA ILE A 105 11.46 -1.33 20.32
C ILE A 105 12.15 -2.11 19.19
N HIS A 106 12.91 -3.16 19.51
CA HIS A 106 13.54 -4.01 18.50
C HIS A 106 12.58 -4.95 17.75
N ARG A 107 11.42 -5.28 18.33
CA ARG A 107 10.43 -6.20 17.75
C ARG A 107 9.18 -5.52 17.23
N THR A 108 8.93 -4.28 17.62
CA THR A 108 7.75 -3.51 17.20
C THR A 108 8.06 -2.75 15.94
N SER A 109 7.63 -3.37 14.85
CA SER A 109 7.42 -2.78 13.53
C SER A 109 6.53 -1.53 13.50
N GLU A 110 6.06 -1.00 14.63
CA GLU A 110 5.18 0.18 14.68
C GLU A 110 5.95 1.49 14.45
N ASP A 111 7.17 1.65 14.98
CA ASP A 111 8.06 2.79 14.63
C ASP A 111 8.53 2.67 13.17
N ASP A 112 8.86 1.45 12.72
CA ASP A 112 9.20 1.19 11.31
C ASP A 112 8.01 1.50 10.38
N TRP A 113 6.79 1.15 10.80
CA TRP A 113 5.56 1.40 10.04
C TRP A 113 5.22 2.88 9.98
N GLU A 114 5.28 3.60 11.09
CA GLU A 114 5.06 5.04 11.10
C GLU A 114 6.08 5.78 10.22
N GLN A 115 7.36 5.40 10.31
CA GLN A 115 8.39 5.94 9.43
C GLN A 115 8.14 5.56 7.96
N ALA A 116 7.71 4.34 7.67
CA ALA A 116 7.33 3.90 6.33
C ALA A 116 6.15 4.72 5.80
N GLN A 117 5.10 4.93 6.59
CA GLN A 117 3.97 5.78 6.25
C GLN A 117 4.42 7.22 5.96
N ARG A 118 5.29 7.80 6.80
CA ARG A 118 5.86 9.14 6.56
C ARG A 118 6.63 9.20 5.24
N ARG A 119 7.47 8.20 4.95
CA ARG A 119 8.21 8.09 3.68
C ARG A 119 7.29 7.92 2.48
N LEU A 120 6.25 7.10 2.59
CA LEU A 120 5.25 6.89 1.54
C LEU A 120 4.46 8.18 1.24
N LEU A 121 4.04 8.91 2.26
CA LEU A 121 3.36 10.20 2.08
C LEU A 121 4.29 11.27 1.49
N ALA A 122 5.58 11.26 1.85
CA ALA A 122 6.59 12.13 1.24
C ALA A 122 6.84 11.74 -0.23
N TRP A 123 6.88 10.45 -0.54
CA TRP A 123 7.04 9.94 -1.91
C TRP A 123 5.94 10.46 -2.85
N TRP A 124 4.67 10.43 -2.41
CA TRP A 124 3.56 11.01 -3.16
C TRP A 124 3.71 12.51 -3.46
N ARG A 125 4.44 13.24 -2.61
CA ARG A 125 4.73 14.67 -2.77
C ARG A 125 6.02 14.94 -3.53
N CYS A 126 6.70 13.91 -4.05
CA CYS A 126 8.04 14.01 -4.61
C CYS A 126 9.05 14.62 -3.61
N GLU A 127 8.91 14.28 -2.34
CA GLU A 127 9.81 14.64 -1.25
C GLU A 127 10.62 13.40 -0.84
N ALA A 128 11.75 13.62 -0.17
CA ALA A 128 12.51 12.57 0.50
C ALA A 128 12.60 12.90 1.99
N VAL A 129 12.44 11.89 2.86
CA VAL A 129 12.62 12.05 4.30
C VAL A 129 14.11 11.92 4.65
N ASP A 130 14.68 10.75 4.36
CA ASP A 130 16.07 10.41 4.70
C ASP A 130 16.77 9.56 3.63
N ARG A 131 16.01 8.90 2.75
CA ARG A 131 16.45 8.10 1.60
C ARG A 131 15.33 7.96 0.57
N ALA A 132 15.65 7.38 -0.60
CA ALA A 132 14.63 6.89 -1.53
C ALA A 132 13.78 5.79 -0.87
N CYS A 133 12.51 5.68 -1.27
CA CYS A 133 11.68 4.59 -0.81
C CYS A 133 12.11 3.28 -1.48
N ILE A 134 12.12 2.20 -0.70
CA ILE A 134 12.34 0.84 -1.19
C ILE A 134 11.34 -0.10 -0.54
N GLN A 135 10.67 -0.88 -1.37
CA GLN A 135 9.89 -2.03 -0.99
C GLN A 135 10.70 -3.27 -1.32
N VAL A 136 11.16 -3.99 -0.29
CA VAL A 136 11.84 -5.26 -0.46
C VAL A 136 11.05 -6.38 0.21
N THR A 137 10.74 -7.42 -0.54
CA THR A 137 10.15 -8.65 -0.01
C THR A 137 11.18 -9.78 -0.01
N ALA A 138 11.01 -10.71 0.94
CA ALA A 138 11.80 -11.92 1.01
C ALA A 138 11.00 -13.04 1.69
N PRO A 139 11.38 -14.32 1.53
CA PRO A 139 10.91 -15.37 2.44
C PRO A 139 11.21 -14.99 3.89
N ARG A 140 10.25 -15.19 4.78
CA ARG A 140 10.39 -14.90 6.22
C ARG A 140 11.23 -15.99 6.91
N ASP A 141 12.20 -15.58 7.71
CA ASP A 141 13.11 -16.52 8.37
C ASP A 141 12.37 -17.38 9.40
N GLY A 142 12.68 -18.68 9.42
CA GLY A 142 12.07 -19.64 10.35
C GLY A 142 10.59 -19.93 10.08
N VAL A 143 10.04 -19.44 8.96
CA VAL A 143 8.65 -19.69 8.58
C VAL A 143 8.58 -20.51 7.31
N THR A 144 8.07 -21.74 7.44
CA THR A 144 7.83 -22.62 6.30
C THR A 144 6.39 -22.44 5.78
N PRO A 145 6.18 -22.31 4.46
CA PRO A 145 4.85 -22.34 3.86
C PRO A 145 4.18 -23.69 4.11
N ARG A 146 2.93 -23.65 4.55
CA ARG A 146 2.08 -24.84 4.61
C ARG A 146 1.46 -25.08 3.23
N PRO A 147 1.20 -26.34 2.85
CA PRO A 147 0.48 -26.62 1.62
C PRO A 147 -0.96 -26.13 1.73
N ILE A 148 -1.43 -25.47 0.68
CA ILE A 148 -2.84 -25.12 0.48
C ILE A 148 -3.45 -26.13 -0.49
N ALA A 149 -4.64 -26.63 -0.19
CA ALA A 149 -5.32 -27.59 -1.06
C ALA A 149 -5.61 -26.95 -2.42
N ASP A 150 -5.20 -27.60 -3.50
CA ASP A 150 -5.51 -27.14 -4.86
C ASP A 150 -7.01 -27.34 -5.13
N PRO A 151 -7.75 -26.30 -5.59
CA PRO A 151 -9.18 -26.41 -5.83
C PRO A 151 -9.51 -27.22 -7.11
N GLY A 152 -8.48 -27.73 -7.81
CA GLY A 152 -8.63 -28.78 -8.82
C GLY A 152 -8.90 -28.29 -10.24
N SER A 153 -9.03 -26.98 -10.46
CA SER A 153 -9.09 -26.38 -11.79
C SER A 153 -8.45 -25.00 -11.81
N VAL A 154 -8.07 -24.52 -13.00
CA VAL A 154 -7.54 -23.15 -13.17
C VAL A 154 -8.58 -22.13 -12.74
N GLU A 155 -9.81 -22.24 -13.26
CA GLU A 155 -10.92 -21.34 -12.91
C GLU A 155 -11.14 -21.26 -11.39
N ALA A 156 -11.20 -22.40 -10.71
CA ALA A 156 -11.40 -22.40 -9.25
C ALA A 156 -10.24 -21.74 -8.48
N ARG A 157 -9.00 -21.72 -8.99
CA ARG A 157 -7.91 -20.95 -8.36
C ARG A 157 -8.14 -19.44 -8.39
N TRP A 158 -8.92 -18.95 -9.35
CA TRP A 158 -9.32 -17.55 -9.45
C TRP A 158 -10.62 -17.27 -8.69
N THR A 159 -11.58 -18.20 -8.70
CA THR A 159 -12.95 -17.93 -8.24
C THR A 159 -13.31 -18.54 -6.88
N ASP A 160 -12.54 -19.50 -6.36
CA ASP A 160 -12.80 -20.08 -5.04
C ASP A 160 -12.31 -19.11 -3.95
N LEU A 161 -13.27 -18.56 -3.20
CA LEU A 161 -13.00 -17.58 -2.14
C LEU A 161 -12.14 -18.16 -1.01
N ASP A 162 -12.42 -19.38 -0.57
CA ASP A 162 -11.69 -19.99 0.54
C ASP A 162 -10.24 -20.23 0.13
N TYR A 163 -10.03 -20.75 -1.09
CA TYR A 163 -8.70 -20.91 -1.65
C TYR A 163 -7.95 -19.56 -1.80
N ALA A 164 -8.62 -18.54 -2.35
CA ALA A 164 -8.01 -17.22 -2.54
C ALA A 164 -7.60 -16.59 -1.20
N LEU A 165 -8.47 -16.66 -0.19
CA LEU A 165 -8.18 -16.18 1.16
C LEU A 165 -7.03 -16.95 1.80
N GLU A 166 -7.08 -18.27 1.73
CA GLU A 166 -6.13 -19.14 2.40
C GLU A 166 -4.73 -19.02 1.79
N SER A 167 -4.64 -19.03 0.46
CA SER A 167 -3.38 -18.91 -0.28
C SER A 167 -2.72 -17.54 -0.10
N GLN A 168 -3.48 -16.45 -0.19
CA GLN A 168 -2.96 -15.10 0.01
C GLN A 168 -2.56 -14.86 1.47
N ALA A 169 -3.36 -15.29 2.45
CA ALA A 169 -3.02 -15.18 3.86
C ALA A 169 -1.73 -15.96 4.20
N GLU A 170 -1.57 -17.15 3.62
CA GLU A 170 -0.36 -17.94 3.80
C GLU A 170 0.86 -17.29 3.15
N ARG A 171 0.72 -16.76 1.93
CA ARG A 171 1.77 -15.98 1.26
C ARG A 171 2.19 -14.78 2.12
N ILE A 172 1.23 -14.02 2.63
CA ILE A 172 1.47 -12.87 3.51
C ILE A 172 2.22 -13.30 4.78
N ARG A 173 1.77 -14.37 5.43
CA ARG A 173 2.38 -14.92 6.65
C ARG A 173 3.84 -15.33 6.43
N CYS A 174 4.15 -15.88 5.26
CA CYS A 174 5.48 -16.37 4.91
C CYS A 174 6.39 -15.30 4.29
N THR A 175 5.91 -14.06 4.14
CA THR A 175 6.67 -12.97 3.54
C THR A 175 7.23 -12.05 4.63
N TYR A 176 8.51 -11.71 4.51
CA TYR A 176 9.13 -10.58 5.16
C TYR A 176 8.90 -9.32 4.32
N TYR A 177 8.52 -8.24 4.99
CA TYR A 177 8.25 -6.94 4.38
C TYR A 177 9.26 -5.93 4.93
N GLY A 178 10.20 -5.50 4.09
CA GLY A 178 11.25 -4.57 4.46
C GLY A 178 11.11 -3.21 3.80
N GLY A 179 11.55 -2.17 4.50
CA GLY A 179 11.47 -0.79 4.04
C GLY A 179 10.01 -0.32 4.07
N GLU A 180 9.51 0.14 2.93
CA GLU A 180 8.13 0.60 2.76
C GLU A 180 7.19 -0.51 2.24
N ALA A 181 7.64 -1.77 2.22
CA ALA A 181 6.80 -2.91 1.85
C ALA A 181 5.84 -3.26 2.99
N PHE A 182 4.66 -3.80 2.68
CA PHE A 182 3.67 -4.14 3.69
C PHE A 182 2.77 -5.32 3.30
N PRO A 183 2.18 -6.01 4.29
CA PRO A 183 1.16 -7.03 4.08
C PRO A 183 -0.03 -6.49 3.27
N LEU A 184 -0.16 -6.97 2.04
CA LEU A 184 -1.21 -6.57 1.10
C LEU A 184 -1.91 -7.80 0.52
N PHE A 185 -3.24 -7.82 0.65
CA PHE A 185 -4.09 -8.79 -0.02
C PHE A 185 -4.48 -8.28 -1.40
N HIS A 186 -4.21 -9.10 -2.42
CA HIS A 186 -4.55 -8.79 -3.81
C HIS A 186 -5.87 -9.48 -4.18
N ALA A 187 -6.97 -8.74 -4.10
CA ALA A 187 -8.28 -9.20 -4.60
C ALA A 187 -8.27 -9.15 -6.13
N ASN A 188 -8.00 -10.29 -6.77
CA ASN A 188 -7.70 -10.37 -8.19
C ASN A 188 -8.60 -11.39 -8.89
N LEU A 189 -9.23 -10.96 -9.98
CA LEU A 189 -9.92 -11.83 -10.95
C LEU A 189 -9.34 -11.66 -12.37
N GLY A 190 -8.13 -11.09 -12.45
CA GLY A 190 -7.32 -10.98 -13.64
C GLY A 190 -7.64 -9.77 -14.53
N PRO A 191 -6.81 -9.55 -15.57
CA PRO A 191 -7.05 -8.49 -16.54
C PRO A 191 -8.36 -8.72 -17.31
N ASP A 192 -8.97 -7.64 -17.78
CA ASP A 192 -10.29 -7.59 -18.44
C ASP A 192 -11.52 -7.89 -17.53
N ILE A 193 -11.36 -8.08 -16.21
CA ILE A 193 -12.51 -8.39 -15.32
C ILE A 193 -13.64 -7.35 -15.38
N PHE A 194 -13.31 -6.08 -15.66
CA PHE A 194 -14.31 -5.02 -15.84
C PHE A 194 -15.28 -5.34 -16.97
N ALA A 195 -14.82 -5.95 -18.07
CA ALA A 195 -15.70 -6.44 -19.13
C ALA A 195 -16.61 -7.57 -18.62
N GLY A 196 -16.11 -8.42 -17.71
CA GLY A 196 -16.89 -9.44 -17.02
C GLY A 196 -18.05 -8.85 -16.21
N PHE A 197 -17.84 -7.74 -15.50
CA PHE A 197 -18.90 -7.02 -14.80
C PHE A 197 -20.02 -6.53 -15.74
N LEU A 198 -19.71 -6.38 -17.03
CA LEU A 198 -20.61 -5.94 -18.09
C LEU A 198 -21.14 -7.10 -18.95
N GLY A 199 -20.93 -8.34 -18.49
CA GLY A 199 -21.51 -9.55 -19.07
C GLY A 199 -20.61 -10.28 -20.06
N ALA A 200 -19.36 -9.87 -20.24
CA ALA A 200 -18.43 -10.62 -21.07
C ALA A 200 -18.03 -11.96 -20.41
N PRO A 201 -18.00 -13.09 -21.15
CA PRO A 201 -17.41 -14.32 -20.66
C PRO A 201 -15.92 -14.12 -20.36
N ILE A 202 -15.45 -14.64 -19.22
CA ILE A 202 -14.05 -14.58 -18.81
C ILE A 202 -13.43 -15.97 -18.89
N HIS A 203 -12.23 -16.05 -19.45
CA HIS A 203 -11.41 -17.25 -19.51
C HIS A 203 -10.16 -17.08 -18.67
N PHE A 204 -9.74 -18.16 -18.01
CA PHE A 204 -8.59 -18.14 -17.12
C PHE A 204 -7.45 -19.03 -17.62
N ALA A 205 -6.24 -18.51 -17.54
CA ALA A 205 -4.98 -19.22 -17.59
C ALA A 205 -4.32 -19.17 -16.18
N PRO A 206 -3.21 -19.92 -15.95
CA PRO A 206 -2.54 -19.89 -14.64
C PRO A 206 -2.11 -18.50 -14.18
N ASP A 207 -1.68 -17.63 -15.12
CA ASP A 207 -1.05 -16.35 -14.79
C ASP A 207 -1.80 -15.13 -15.40
N THR A 208 -2.93 -15.34 -16.08
CA THR A 208 -3.71 -14.27 -16.73
C THR A 208 -5.14 -14.69 -17.03
N SER A 209 -5.97 -13.75 -17.44
CA SER A 209 -7.34 -13.95 -17.95
C SER A 209 -7.59 -13.10 -19.19
N TRP A 210 -8.66 -13.39 -19.91
CA TRP A 210 -9.15 -12.54 -20.99
C TRP A 210 -10.67 -12.64 -21.13
N ALA A 211 -11.29 -11.61 -21.70
CA ALA A 211 -12.71 -11.60 -22.00
C ALA A 211 -12.98 -11.99 -23.47
N ASP A 212 -14.10 -12.68 -23.71
CA ASP A 212 -14.64 -12.80 -25.06
C ASP A 212 -15.42 -11.52 -25.43
N PRO A 213 -15.16 -10.90 -26.59
CA PRO A 213 -15.90 -9.72 -27.03
C PRO A 213 -17.39 -9.98 -27.19
N ILE A 214 -18.22 -9.07 -26.67
CA ILE A 214 -19.69 -9.12 -26.77
C ILE A 214 -20.25 -8.02 -27.69
N ILE A 215 -19.45 -7.00 -28.03
CA ILE A 215 -19.82 -5.96 -28.99
C ILE A 215 -19.37 -6.41 -30.38
N THR A 216 -20.27 -7.04 -31.13
CA THR A 216 -19.99 -7.46 -32.52
C THR A 216 -20.52 -6.45 -33.55
N ASP A 217 -21.58 -5.72 -33.20
CA ASP A 217 -22.20 -4.65 -33.99
C ASP A 217 -22.63 -3.51 -33.05
N TRP A 218 -22.30 -2.27 -33.42
CA TRP A 218 -22.62 -1.07 -32.66
C TRP A 218 -24.12 -0.77 -32.60
N GLU A 219 -24.88 -1.17 -33.62
CA GLU A 219 -26.33 -0.89 -33.68
C GLU A 219 -27.14 -1.81 -32.76
N THR A 220 -26.60 -3.00 -32.46
CA THR A 220 -27.29 -4.02 -31.65
C THR A 220 -26.53 -4.35 -30.36
N ARG A 221 -25.51 -3.57 -30.00
CA ARG A 221 -24.71 -3.83 -28.80
C ARG A 221 -25.57 -3.76 -27.53
N PRO A 222 -25.20 -4.51 -26.47
CA PRO A 222 -25.80 -4.29 -25.16
C PRO A 222 -25.47 -2.89 -24.63
N ARG A 223 -26.34 -2.38 -23.75
CA ARG A 223 -26.03 -1.21 -22.93
C ARG A 223 -24.93 -1.58 -21.94
N LEU A 224 -23.96 -0.70 -21.75
CA LEU A 224 -22.87 -0.90 -20.81
C LEU A 224 -23.33 -0.38 -19.44
N GLU A 225 -23.91 -1.27 -18.65
CA GLU A 225 -24.39 -0.98 -17.30
C GLU A 225 -24.03 -2.11 -16.34
N LEU A 226 -23.79 -1.77 -15.07
CA LEU A 226 -23.58 -2.76 -14.04
C LEU A 226 -24.89 -3.47 -13.70
N ASP A 227 -24.85 -4.79 -13.74
CA ASP A 227 -25.90 -5.63 -13.18
C ASP A 227 -25.47 -6.10 -11.77
N ALA A 228 -26.26 -5.75 -10.76
CA ALA A 228 -26.01 -6.18 -9.37
C ALA A 228 -26.11 -7.71 -9.20
N ASP A 229 -26.75 -8.39 -10.16
CA ASP A 229 -26.90 -9.83 -10.22
C ASP A 229 -25.81 -10.52 -11.05
N ASN A 230 -24.93 -9.75 -11.71
CA ASN A 230 -23.80 -10.27 -12.46
C ASN A 230 -22.88 -11.11 -11.57
N TYR A 231 -22.56 -12.32 -12.05
CA TYR A 231 -21.74 -13.29 -11.31
C TYR A 231 -20.36 -12.75 -10.93
N TRP A 232 -19.63 -12.17 -11.89
CA TRP A 232 -18.28 -11.63 -11.69
C TRP A 232 -18.29 -10.45 -10.73
N TRP A 233 -19.29 -9.58 -10.84
CA TRP A 233 -19.47 -8.44 -9.94
C TRP A 233 -19.67 -8.89 -8.50
N ARG A 234 -20.60 -9.82 -8.27
CA ARG A 234 -20.86 -10.39 -6.93
C ARG A 234 -19.63 -11.07 -6.37
N LEU A 235 -18.95 -11.87 -7.18
CA LEU A 235 -17.74 -12.58 -6.79
C LEU A 235 -16.64 -11.61 -6.32
N MET A 236 -16.41 -10.51 -7.05
CA MET A 236 -15.42 -9.49 -6.67
C MET A 236 -15.80 -8.80 -5.34
N ILE A 237 -17.08 -8.43 -5.17
CA ILE A 237 -17.56 -7.79 -3.94
C ILE A 237 -17.47 -8.74 -2.74
N ASP A 238 -17.82 -10.01 -2.92
CA ASP A 238 -17.74 -11.03 -1.87
C ASP A 238 -16.28 -11.31 -1.50
N LEU A 239 -15.37 -11.41 -2.48
CA LEU A 239 -13.94 -11.55 -2.24
C LEU A 239 -13.38 -10.36 -1.44
N LEU A 240 -13.71 -9.13 -1.83
CA LEU A 240 -13.26 -7.92 -1.13
C LEU A 240 -13.74 -7.89 0.32
N ARG A 241 -15.02 -8.18 0.56
CA ARG A 241 -15.61 -8.20 1.91
C ARG A 241 -14.97 -9.29 2.76
N ALA A 242 -14.83 -10.49 2.22
CA ALA A 242 -14.23 -11.61 2.94
C ALA A 242 -12.75 -11.34 3.26
N ALA A 243 -12.01 -10.74 2.32
CA ALA A 243 -10.61 -10.37 2.52
C ALA A 243 -10.44 -9.26 3.57
N ALA A 244 -11.30 -8.23 3.54
CA ALA A 244 -11.30 -7.16 4.54
C ALA A 244 -11.62 -7.67 5.94
N ASP A 245 -12.59 -8.58 6.07
CA ASP A 245 -12.96 -9.12 7.39
C ASP A 245 -11.91 -10.09 7.94
N ALA A 246 -11.45 -11.05 7.13
CA ALA A 246 -10.42 -12.01 7.54
C ALA A 246 -9.06 -11.34 7.83
N GLY A 247 -8.83 -10.17 7.22
CA GLY A 247 -7.58 -9.42 7.23
C GLY A 247 -7.41 -8.38 8.32
N ARG A 248 -8.42 -8.15 9.16
CA ARG A 248 -8.34 -7.13 10.23
C ARG A 248 -7.09 -7.32 11.08
N GLY A 249 -6.23 -6.31 11.09
CA GLY A 249 -4.95 -6.30 11.83
C GLY A 249 -3.85 -7.21 11.24
N LYS A 250 -4.06 -7.80 10.06
CA LYS A 250 -3.11 -8.73 9.42
C LYS A 250 -2.60 -8.21 8.07
N TRP A 251 -3.45 -7.53 7.30
CA TRP A 251 -3.10 -6.95 6.01
C TRP A 251 -4.01 -5.80 5.64
N ILE A 252 -3.56 -5.01 4.66
CA ILE A 252 -4.41 -4.10 3.92
C ILE A 252 -5.08 -4.88 2.78
N THR A 253 -6.40 -4.77 2.66
CA THR A 253 -7.11 -5.28 1.48
C THR A 253 -6.97 -4.28 0.36
N GLY A 254 -6.24 -4.66 -0.68
CA GLY A 254 -6.00 -3.79 -1.81
C GLY A 254 -7.23 -3.60 -2.68
N ILE A 255 -7.36 -2.41 -3.25
CA ILE A 255 -8.38 -2.12 -4.25
C ILE A 255 -8.06 -2.93 -5.51
N PRO A 256 -9.04 -3.61 -6.12
CA PRO A 256 -8.80 -4.41 -7.30
C PRO A 256 -8.26 -3.58 -8.45
N ASP A 257 -7.56 -4.28 -9.34
CA ASP A 257 -7.28 -3.75 -10.65
C ASP A 257 -8.59 -3.45 -11.38
N THR A 258 -8.75 -2.21 -11.85
CA THR A 258 -10.04 -1.74 -12.36
C THR A 258 -10.16 -1.92 -13.87
N HIS A 259 -9.10 -1.73 -14.67
CA HIS A 259 -9.15 -1.87 -16.14
C HIS A 259 -10.43 -1.27 -16.80
N ALA A 260 -10.85 -0.09 -16.32
CA ALA A 260 -12.06 0.58 -16.81
C ALA A 260 -11.84 1.23 -18.18
N GLY A 261 -12.86 1.92 -18.69
CA GLY A 261 -12.71 2.82 -19.83
C GLY A 261 -12.19 2.14 -21.10
N GLY A 262 -11.09 2.67 -21.62
CA GLY A 262 -10.52 2.22 -22.89
C GLY A 262 -10.14 0.73 -22.90
N ASP A 263 -9.63 0.20 -21.79
CA ASP A 263 -9.29 -1.23 -21.69
C ASP A 263 -10.54 -2.11 -21.62
N ALA A 264 -11.55 -1.71 -20.83
CA ALA A 264 -12.84 -2.38 -20.82
C ALA A 264 -13.46 -2.39 -22.23
N LEU A 265 -13.46 -1.27 -22.94
CA LEU A 265 -14.00 -1.22 -24.31
C LEU A 265 -13.20 -2.10 -25.27
N ALA A 266 -11.87 -2.12 -25.14
CA ALA A 266 -11.00 -2.95 -25.95
C ALA A 266 -11.25 -4.45 -25.72
N ALA A 267 -11.56 -4.85 -24.50
CA ALA A 267 -11.96 -6.21 -24.17
C ALA A 267 -13.37 -6.53 -24.71
N LEU A 268 -14.34 -5.63 -24.51
CA LEU A 268 -15.74 -5.81 -24.94
C LEU A 268 -15.92 -5.87 -26.47
N ARG A 269 -15.10 -5.10 -27.21
CA ARG A 269 -15.17 -5.01 -28.68
C ARG A 269 -14.13 -5.87 -29.39
N GLY A 270 -13.00 -6.13 -28.73
CA GLY A 270 -11.79 -6.65 -29.35
C GLY A 270 -10.87 -5.52 -29.80
N ARG A 271 -9.62 -5.56 -29.34
CA ARG A 271 -8.59 -4.52 -29.54
C ARG A 271 -8.42 -4.10 -31.00
N GLN A 272 -8.37 -5.06 -31.92
CA GLN A 272 -8.20 -4.78 -33.35
C GLN A 272 -9.41 -4.05 -33.95
N GLU A 273 -10.61 -4.58 -33.73
CA GLU A 273 -11.84 -3.99 -34.27
C GLU A 273 -12.08 -2.59 -33.70
N LEU A 274 -11.81 -2.41 -32.40
CA LEU A 274 -11.87 -1.08 -31.80
C LEU A 274 -10.93 -0.09 -32.48
N CYS A 275 -9.70 -0.48 -32.85
CA CYS A 275 -8.77 0.40 -33.59
C CYS A 275 -9.35 0.86 -34.93
N PHE A 276 -10.07 0.00 -35.67
CA PHE A 276 -10.78 0.40 -36.89
C PHE A 276 -11.97 1.31 -36.57
N ASP A 277 -12.73 1.00 -35.52
CA ASP A 277 -13.90 1.77 -35.10
C ASP A 277 -13.57 3.20 -34.64
N LEU A 278 -12.37 3.45 -34.10
CA LEU A 278 -11.90 4.82 -33.81
C LEU A 278 -11.90 5.74 -35.03
N ILE A 279 -11.80 5.16 -36.23
CA ILE A 279 -11.80 5.86 -37.52
C ILE A 279 -13.19 5.80 -38.16
N ASP A 280 -13.75 4.59 -38.26
CA ASP A 280 -14.94 4.33 -39.06
C ASP A 280 -16.25 4.56 -38.31
N ARG A 281 -16.24 4.46 -36.98
CA ARG A 281 -17.42 4.53 -36.09
C ARG A 281 -17.17 5.40 -34.84
N PRO A 282 -16.59 6.61 -34.97
CA PRO A 282 -16.14 7.39 -33.83
C PRO A 282 -17.28 7.77 -32.87
N ASP A 283 -18.46 8.08 -33.39
CA ASP A 283 -19.61 8.49 -32.56
C ASP A 283 -20.12 7.33 -31.69
N ALA A 284 -20.09 6.10 -32.22
CA ALA A 284 -20.48 4.90 -31.49
C ALA A 284 -19.48 4.58 -30.36
N VAL A 285 -18.18 4.73 -30.64
CA VAL A 285 -17.12 4.60 -29.62
C VAL A 285 -17.31 5.65 -28.52
N GLN A 286 -17.54 6.92 -28.86
CA GLN A 286 -17.74 7.98 -27.87
C GLN A 286 -18.98 7.73 -27.01
N ALA A 287 -20.08 7.25 -27.60
CA ALA A 287 -21.27 6.88 -26.84
C ALA A 287 -20.99 5.74 -25.84
N ALA A 288 -20.25 4.71 -26.25
CA ALA A 288 -19.86 3.62 -25.36
C ALA A 288 -18.89 4.07 -24.26
N MET A 289 -17.92 4.94 -24.59
CA MET A 289 -17.01 5.52 -23.60
C MET A 289 -17.75 6.39 -22.58
N ALA A 290 -18.80 7.10 -22.97
CA ALA A 290 -19.63 7.86 -22.04
C ALA A 290 -20.37 6.95 -21.06
N GLU A 291 -20.89 5.80 -21.51
CA GLU A 291 -21.49 4.78 -20.64
C GLU A 291 -20.46 4.20 -19.67
N LEU A 292 -19.26 3.82 -20.14
CA LEU A 292 -18.17 3.31 -19.29
C LEU A 292 -17.69 4.34 -18.27
N THR A 293 -17.54 5.60 -18.68
CA THR A 293 -17.13 6.69 -17.78
C THR A 293 -18.15 6.89 -16.65
N ALA A 294 -19.45 6.72 -16.93
CA ALA A 294 -20.49 6.80 -15.92
C ALA A 294 -20.43 5.67 -14.88
N LEU A 295 -19.70 4.58 -15.16
CA LEU A 295 -19.52 3.46 -14.23
C LEU A 295 -18.35 3.65 -13.26
N VAL A 296 -17.47 4.63 -13.49
CA VAL A 296 -16.30 4.87 -12.63
C VAL A 296 -16.71 5.08 -11.17
N ASP A 297 -17.63 6.01 -10.92
CA ASP A 297 -18.09 6.33 -9.56
C ASP A 297 -18.78 5.14 -8.85
N PRO A 298 -19.77 4.45 -9.44
CA PRO A 298 -20.41 3.33 -8.76
C PRO A 298 -19.47 2.14 -8.53
N VAL A 299 -18.55 1.83 -9.47
CA VAL A 299 -17.57 0.75 -9.27
C VAL A 299 -16.63 1.07 -8.11
N TYR A 300 -15.96 2.23 -8.16
CA TYR A 300 -15.02 2.58 -7.12
C TYR A 300 -15.71 2.78 -5.76
N SER A 301 -16.91 3.39 -5.74
CA SER A 301 -17.68 3.52 -4.50
C SER A 301 -18.00 2.17 -3.88
N ALA A 302 -18.35 1.16 -4.68
CA ALA A 302 -18.59 -0.19 -4.17
C ALA A 302 -17.31 -0.86 -3.66
N PHE A 303 -16.18 -0.73 -4.36
CA PHE A 303 -14.90 -1.29 -3.91
C PHE A 303 -14.45 -0.66 -2.59
N PHE A 304 -14.47 0.67 -2.50
CA PHE A 304 -14.07 1.40 -1.30
C PHE A 304 -15.06 1.26 -0.14
N ALA A 305 -16.33 0.91 -0.40
CA ALA A 305 -17.28 0.55 0.65
C ALA A 305 -16.99 -0.83 1.28
N CYS A 306 -16.26 -1.70 0.57
CA CYS A 306 -15.89 -3.03 1.08
C CYS A 306 -14.64 -3.01 1.97
N VAL A 307 -13.83 -1.96 1.92
CA VAL A 307 -12.57 -1.85 2.66
C VAL A 307 -12.61 -0.70 3.66
N ASP A 308 -11.99 -0.90 4.82
CA ASP A 308 -11.91 0.13 5.87
C ASP A 308 -10.72 1.07 5.63
N TRP A 309 -10.77 1.78 4.51
CA TRP A 309 -9.68 2.65 4.06
C TRP A 309 -9.52 3.90 4.92
N GLN A 310 -10.56 4.32 5.63
CA GLN A 310 -10.48 5.48 6.53
C GLN A 310 -9.67 5.17 7.78
N ALA A 311 -9.75 3.94 8.30
CA ALA A 311 -8.95 3.51 9.43
C ALA A 311 -7.54 3.05 9.01
N ASN A 312 -7.42 2.34 7.89
CA ASN A 312 -6.19 1.62 7.53
C ASN A 312 -5.41 2.25 6.37
N GLY A 313 -5.94 3.30 5.73
CA GLY A 313 -5.49 3.76 4.42
C GLY A 313 -5.87 2.79 3.30
N SER A 314 -5.47 3.11 2.08
CA SER A 314 -5.70 2.24 0.91
C SER A 314 -4.47 2.12 0.02
N SER A 315 -4.50 1.11 -0.85
CA SER A 315 -3.49 0.79 -1.84
C SER A 315 -4.15 0.06 -3.00
N SER A 316 -3.57 0.14 -4.20
CA SER A 316 -3.81 -0.87 -5.24
C SER A 316 -3.43 -2.25 -4.71
N GLY A 317 -4.20 -3.28 -5.06
CA GLY A 317 -3.92 -4.68 -4.70
C GLY A 317 -2.75 -5.30 -5.44
N TRP A 318 -2.37 -4.78 -6.61
CA TRP A 318 -1.32 -5.33 -7.45
C TRP A 318 -0.06 -4.46 -7.51
N LEU A 319 -0.18 -3.16 -7.25
CA LEU A 319 0.94 -2.23 -7.17
C LEU A 319 1.01 -1.57 -5.78
N PRO A 320 1.69 -2.21 -4.79
CA PRO A 320 1.63 -1.80 -3.39
C PRO A 320 2.09 -0.36 -3.18
N THR A 321 1.17 0.55 -2.88
CA THR A 321 1.46 1.97 -2.62
C THR A 321 0.43 2.51 -1.64
N TRP A 322 0.81 2.56 -0.37
CA TRP A 322 -0.10 2.99 0.68
C TRP A 322 -0.30 4.51 0.70
N SER A 323 -1.52 4.93 1.02
CA SER A 323 -1.90 6.31 1.32
C SER A 323 -3.04 6.35 2.34
N THR A 324 -3.20 7.48 3.03
CA THR A 324 -4.36 7.75 3.92
C THR A 324 -5.64 8.08 3.17
N GLY A 325 -5.57 8.40 1.87
CA GLY A 325 -6.71 8.68 1.00
C GLY A 325 -7.06 7.49 0.10
N ARG A 326 -7.97 7.71 -0.84
CA ARG A 326 -8.31 6.75 -1.90
C ARG A 326 -7.17 6.66 -2.89
N CYS A 327 -6.54 5.50 -2.94
CA CYS A 327 -5.35 5.25 -3.74
C CYS A 327 -5.55 4.05 -4.64
N ASN A 328 -5.29 4.22 -5.93
CA ASN A 328 -5.22 3.11 -6.88
C ASN A 328 -4.35 3.46 -8.10
N VAL A 329 -4.17 2.47 -8.97
CA VAL A 329 -3.56 2.63 -10.28
C VAL A 329 -4.66 2.76 -11.33
N ILE A 330 -4.46 3.65 -12.30
CA ILE A 330 -5.24 3.74 -13.52
C ILE A 330 -4.35 3.44 -14.73
N GLN A 331 -4.97 3.00 -15.82
CA GLN A 331 -4.25 2.60 -17.02
C GLN A 331 -5.12 2.63 -18.26
N CYS A 332 -4.47 2.53 -19.42
CA CYS A 332 -5.09 2.24 -20.69
C CYS A 332 -4.03 1.63 -21.62
N ASP A 333 -3.99 0.32 -21.70
CA ASP A 333 -2.99 -0.41 -22.48
C ASP A 333 -3.26 -0.29 -23.99
N LEU A 334 -4.51 -0.03 -24.38
CA LEU A 334 -4.92 0.27 -25.76
C LEU A 334 -4.12 1.45 -26.35
N LEU A 335 -3.61 2.36 -25.52
CA LEU A 335 -2.80 3.50 -25.97
C LEU A 335 -1.59 3.07 -26.80
N ALA A 336 -1.03 1.89 -26.56
CA ALA A 336 0.09 1.35 -27.33
C ALA A 336 -0.20 1.21 -28.84
N LEU A 337 -1.48 1.16 -29.23
CA LEU A 337 -1.92 0.90 -30.61
C LEU A 337 -2.36 2.16 -31.37
N ILE A 338 -2.44 3.32 -30.71
CA ILE A 338 -3.08 4.51 -31.27
C ILE A 338 -2.23 5.77 -31.12
N SER A 339 -2.58 6.82 -31.86
CA SER A 339 -1.87 8.10 -31.76
C SER A 339 -2.29 8.91 -30.52
N PRO A 340 -1.45 9.82 -30.01
CA PRO A 340 -1.84 10.74 -28.93
C PRO A 340 -3.11 11.54 -29.22
N ALA A 341 -3.33 11.97 -30.46
CA ALA A 341 -4.54 12.70 -30.84
C ALA A 341 -5.82 11.84 -30.76
N MET A 342 -5.73 10.54 -31.07
CA MET A 342 -6.83 9.61 -30.86
C MET A 342 -7.05 9.34 -29.38
N ALA A 343 -5.96 9.14 -28.62
CA ALA A 343 -6.04 8.93 -27.18
C ALA A 343 -6.75 10.10 -26.47
N GLU A 344 -6.34 11.32 -26.79
CA GLU A 344 -6.94 12.55 -26.28
C GLU A 344 -8.42 12.64 -26.62
N ARG A 345 -8.81 12.30 -27.86
CA ARG A 345 -10.21 12.38 -28.32
C ARG A 345 -11.15 11.38 -27.64
N PHE A 346 -10.68 10.17 -27.35
CA PHE A 346 -11.57 9.05 -26.96
C PHE A 346 -11.41 8.61 -25.51
N PHE A 347 -10.24 8.77 -24.90
CA PHE A 347 -9.92 8.16 -23.60
C PHE A 347 -9.50 9.15 -22.52
N LEU A 348 -9.11 10.38 -22.87
CA LEU A 348 -8.69 11.38 -21.88
C LEU A 348 -9.77 11.69 -20.84
N ASP A 349 -11.01 11.90 -21.28
CA ASP A 349 -12.11 12.28 -20.39
C ASP A 349 -12.33 11.23 -19.29
N GLU A 350 -12.30 9.95 -19.68
CA GLU A 350 -12.48 8.83 -18.77
C GLU A 350 -11.31 8.72 -17.78
N LEU A 351 -10.06 8.82 -18.27
CA LEU A 351 -8.87 8.81 -17.42
C LEU A 351 -8.87 9.95 -16.40
N VAL A 352 -9.32 11.15 -16.79
CA VAL A 352 -9.46 12.30 -15.89
C VAL A 352 -10.57 12.05 -14.85
N VAL A 353 -11.68 11.42 -15.24
CA VAL A 353 -12.76 11.07 -14.30
C VAL A 353 -12.27 10.05 -13.27
N GLN A 354 -11.57 9.00 -13.70
CA GLN A 354 -10.93 8.03 -12.79
C GLN A 354 -9.94 8.73 -11.86
N ALA A 355 -9.05 9.55 -12.42
CA ALA A 355 -8.00 10.20 -11.65
C ALA A 355 -8.56 11.18 -10.60
N ARG A 356 -9.65 11.89 -10.92
CA ARG A 356 -10.33 12.81 -9.97
C ARG A 356 -11.12 12.09 -8.89
N TRP A 357 -11.56 10.86 -9.16
CA TRP A 357 -12.25 10.07 -8.15
C TRP A 357 -11.28 9.68 -7.02
N LEU A 358 -10.01 9.43 -7.35
CA LEU A 358 -8.96 9.02 -6.41
C LEU A 358 -8.22 10.24 -5.82
N ASP A 359 -7.68 10.08 -4.60
CA ASP A 359 -6.89 11.12 -3.93
C ASP A 359 -5.38 10.98 -4.25
N GLN A 360 -4.91 9.75 -4.50
CA GLN A 360 -3.57 9.45 -4.98
C GLN A 360 -3.64 8.48 -6.17
N VAL A 361 -3.00 8.86 -7.28
CA VAL A 361 -3.10 8.14 -8.54
C VAL A 361 -1.73 7.83 -9.08
N ILE A 362 -1.55 6.56 -9.44
CA ILE A 362 -0.45 6.10 -10.28
C ILE A 362 -1.00 5.84 -11.68
N TYR A 363 -0.29 6.31 -12.69
CA TYR A 363 -0.53 5.84 -14.05
C TYR A 363 0.41 4.68 -14.38
N HIS A 364 -0.15 3.54 -14.81
CA HIS A 364 0.60 2.41 -15.37
C HIS A 364 1.01 2.73 -16.80
N LEU A 365 2.29 2.98 -17.03
CA LEU A 365 2.83 3.21 -18.36
C LEU A 365 3.51 1.93 -18.86
N ASP A 366 2.78 1.14 -19.64
CA ASP A 366 3.26 -0.14 -20.15
C ASP A 366 3.82 -0.04 -21.58
N GLY A 367 5.09 -0.38 -21.69
CA GLY A 367 5.76 -0.59 -22.95
C GLY A 367 6.24 0.70 -23.67
N PRO A 368 7.25 0.59 -24.54
CA PRO A 368 7.83 1.73 -25.25
C PRO A 368 6.85 2.47 -26.16
N GLN A 369 5.82 1.78 -26.66
CA GLN A 369 4.81 2.36 -27.54
C GLN A 369 4.00 3.46 -26.82
N CYS A 370 3.75 3.29 -25.52
CA CYS A 370 3.02 4.26 -24.71
C CYS A 370 3.83 5.53 -24.38
N ILE A 371 5.16 5.55 -24.59
CA ILE A 371 6.00 6.72 -24.28
C ILE A 371 5.55 7.97 -25.04
N SER A 372 4.99 7.81 -26.24
CA SER A 372 4.47 8.94 -27.03
C SER A 372 3.29 9.67 -26.37
N HIS A 373 2.63 9.02 -25.40
CA HIS A 373 1.52 9.58 -24.64
C HIS A 373 1.96 10.26 -23.33
N LEU A 374 3.24 10.12 -22.96
CA LEU A 374 3.71 10.54 -21.64
C LEU A 374 3.44 12.02 -21.37
N ASP A 375 3.68 12.92 -22.34
CA ASP A 375 3.65 14.35 -22.08
C ASP A 375 2.24 14.85 -21.68
N TRP A 376 1.17 14.34 -22.30
CA TRP A 376 -0.20 14.72 -21.93
C TRP A 376 -0.67 13.97 -20.68
N LEU A 377 -0.23 12.74 -20.45
CA LEU A 377 -0.48 12.02 -19.19
C LEU A 377 0.12 12.78 -17.99
N LEU A 378 1.34 13.28 -18.14
CA LEU A 378 2.01 14.12 -17.14
C LEU A 378 1.31 15.48 -16.95
N ALA A 379 0.50 15.93 -17.91
CA ALA A 379 -0.28 17.16 -17.79
C ALA A 379 -1.56 17.00 -16.96
N ILE A 380 -2.01 15.76 -16.69
CA ILE A 380 -3.15 15.49 -15.80
C ILE A 380 -2.68 15.74 -14.35
N PRO A 381 -3.18 16.79 -13.66
CA PRO A 381 -2.66 17.16 -12.34
C PRO A 381 -2.88 16.08 -11.27
N GLU A 382 -3.95 15.29 -11.41
CA GLU A 382 -4.33 14.23 -10.49
C GLU A 382 -3.37 13.01 -10.54
N ILE A 383 -2.68 12.75 -11.67
CA ILE A 383 -1.68 11.67 -11.77
C ILE A 383 -0.42 12.07 -11.00
N ARG A 384 -0.23 11.54 -9.78
CA ARG A 384 0.89 11.91 -8.90
C ARG A 384 2.13 11.07 -9.12
N ALA A 385 1.97 9.84 -9.59
CA ALA A 385 3.07 8.94 -9.88
C ALA A 385 2.90 8.25 -11.23
N VAL A 386 4.01 7.80 -11.79
CA VAL A 386 4.04 6.92 -12.96
C VAL A 386 4.77 5.65 -12.57
N GLN A 387 4.15 4.52 -12.84
CA GLN A 387 4.85 3.25 -12.84
C GLN A 387 5.29 2.96 -14.27
N TRP A 388 6.58 2.73 -14.46
CA TRP A 388 7.16 2.43 -15.78
C TRP A 388 7.44 0.94 -15.91
N VAL A 389 6.89 0.32 -16.95
CA VAL A 389 7.13 -1.07 -17.29
C VAL A 389 7.72 -1.13 -18.69
N PRO A 390 9.01 -1.50 -18.85
CA PRO A 390 9.59 -1.69 -20.17
C PRO A 390 8.88 -2.77 -20.99
N GLY A 391 8.31 -3.78 -20.34
CA GLY A 391 7.71 -4.93 -21.00
C GLY A 391 8.72 -6.03 -21.33
N ALA A 392 8.20 -7.19 -21.73
CA ALA A 392 9.01 -8.39 -21.97
C ALA A 392 10.05 -8.17 -23.08
N GLY A 393 11.28 -8.62 -22.84
CA GLY A 393 12.37 -8.56 -23.82
C GLY A 393 13.05 -7.19 -23.95
N GLN A 394 12.63 -6.17 -23.18
CA GLN A 394 13.29 -4.87 -23.19
C GLN A 394 14.56 -4.81 -22.31
N PRO A 395 15.45 -3.83 -22.54
CA PRO A 395 16.61 -3.58 -21.69
C PRO A 395 16.25 -3.38 -20.19
N PRO A 396 17.19 -3.64 -19.26
CA PRO A 396 16.97 -3.47 -17.82
C PRO A 396 16.60 -2.03 -17.46
N MET A 397 16.03 -1.82 -16.27
CA MET A 397 15.49 -0.52 -15.84
C MET A 397 16.49 0.64 -16.00
N ARG A 398 17.78 0.39 -15.73
CA ARG A 398 18.87 1.38 -15.89
C ARG A 398 19.04 1.93 -17.31
N ALA A 399 18.60 1.22 -18.35
CA ALA A 399 18.63 1.72 -19.72
C ALA A 399 17.60 2.85 -19.97
N TRP A 400 16.62 2.98 -19.08
CA TRP A 400 15.51 3.93 -19.20
C TRP A 400 15.71 5.20 -18.37
N ILE A 401 16.90 5.41 -17.77
CA ILE A 401 17.22 6.60 -16.97
C ILE A 401 16.81 7.93 -17.64
N PRO A 402 17.02 8.15 -18.95
CA PRO A 402 16.56 9.38 -19.60
C PRO A 402 15.04 9.60 -19.52
N LEU A 403 14.24 8.53 -19.66
CA LEU A 403 12.79 8.57 -19.52
C LEU A 403 12.39 8.83 -18.06
N LEU A 404 13.04 8.14 -17.13
CA LEU A 404 12.79 8.28 -15.69
C LEU A 404 13.08 9.71 -15.20
N LYS A 405 14.19 10.31 -15.65
CA LYS A 405 14.52 11.72 -15.37
C LYS A 405 13.48 12.68 -15.95
N ARG A 406 12.92 12.38 -17.14
CA ARG A 406 11.82 13.17 -17.72
C ARG A 406 10.59 13.19 -16.81
N ILE A 407 10.23 12.04 -16.24
CA ILE A 407 9.09 11.91 -15.31
C ILE A 407 9.38 12.70 -14.01
N GLN A 408 10.57 12.55 -13.41
CA GLN A 408 10.93 13.32 -12.20
C GLN A 408 10.96 14.83 -12.47
N THR A 409 11.47 15.26 -13.62
CA THR A 409 11.51 16.68 -14.01
C THR A 409 10.11 17.27 -14.14
N ALA A 410 9.12 16.46 -14.53
CA ALA A 410 7.72 16.86 -14.56
C ALA A 410 7.05 16.88 -13.17
N GLY A 411 7.81 16.64 -12.09
CA GLY A 411 7.31 16.67 -10.71
C GLY A 411 6.42 15.48 -10.38
N ARG A 412 6.61 14.34 -11.06
CA ARG A 412 5.87 13.10 -10.79
C ARG A 412 6.75 12.05 -10.14
N ALA A 413 6.17 11.33 -9.20
CA ALA A 413 6.86 10.24 -8.53
C ALA A 413 6.99 9.03 -9.47
N LEU A 414 7.98 8.17 -9.18
CA LEU A 414 8.29 6.95 -9.93
C LEU A 414 8.06 5.74 -9.03
N HIS A 415 7.42 4.71 -9.59
CA HIS A 415 7.36 3.38 -9.02
C HIS A 415 8.02 2.38 -9.97
N LEU A 416 9.13 1.78 -9.56
CA LEU A 416 9.96 0.93 -10.42
C LEU A 416 10.12 -0.46 -9.84
N THR A 417 9.70 -1.48 -10.57
CA THR A 417 10.09 -2.86 -10.28
C THR A 417 11.49 -3.12 -10.83
N VAL A 418 12.43 -3.46 -9.96
CA VAL A 418 13.86 -3.51 -10.28
C VAL A 418 14.53 -4.75 -9.71
N THR A 419 15.64 -5.16 -10.33
CA THR A 419 16.55 -6.13 -9.73
C THR A 419 17.46 -5.43 -8.70
N PRO A 420 17.99 -6.14 -7.68
CA PRO A 420 18.91 -5.54 -6.73
C PRO A 420 20.15 -4.90 -7.39
N ALA A 421 20.59 -5.42 -8.52
CA ALA A 421 21.73 -4.91 -9.28
C ALA A 421 21.45 -3.56 -9.97
N ASP A 422 20.19 -3.21 -10.24
CA ASP A 422 19.83 -1.93 -10.87
C ASP A 422 19.76 -0.79 -9.85
N ILE A 423 19.63 -1.07 -8.56
CA ILE A 423 19.33 -0.08 -7.52
C ILE A 423 20.43 0.97 -7.36
N GLU A 424 21.69 0.56 -7.17
CA GLU A 424 22.81 1.51 -7.03
C GLU A 424 23.01 2.39 -8.27
N PRO A 425 23.05 1.83 -9.50
CA PRO A 425 23.08 2.64 -10.71
C PRO A 425 21.91 3.63 -10.84
N LEU A 426 20.70 3.22 -10.48
CA LEU A 426 19.52 4.09 -10.53
C LEU A 426 19.65 5.23 -9.51
N LEU A 427 20.05 4.96 -8.27
CA LEU A 427 20.25 5.99 -7.24
C LEU A 427 21.45 6.91 -7.51
N ALA A 428 22.42 6.46 -8.32
CA ALA A 428 23.49 7.33 -8.79
C ALA A 428 22.97 8.40 -9.77
N GLU A 429 21.86 8.13 -10.48
CA GLU A 429 21.38 8.97 -11.58
C GLU A 429 20.02 9.66 -11.31
N LEU A 430 19.13 9.06 -10.53
CA LEU A 430 17.80 9.58 -10.19
C LEU A 430 17.76 10.26 -8.82
N GLU A 431 16.85 11.21 -8.65
CA GLU A 431 16.63 11.84 -7.35
C GLU A 431 15.94 10.86 -6.39
N PRO A 432 16.36 10.78 -5.11
CA PRO A 432 15.66 9.98 -4.11
C PRO A 432 14.21 10.45 -3.87
N ALA A 433 13.96 11.74 -4.06
CA ALA A 433 12.66 12.36 -3.84
C ALA A 433 11.67 11.87 -4.91
N GLY A 434 10.54 11.30 -4.45
CA GLY A 434 9.56 10.68 -5.34
C GLY A 434 10.03 9.40 -6.04
N LEU A 435 11.09 8.73 -5.57
CA LEU A 435 11.52 7.44 -6.13
C LEU A 435 11.11 6.27 -5.21
N MET A 436 10.36 5.32 -5.76
CA MET A 436 10.00 4.04 -5.14
C MET A 436 10.64 2.89 -5.93
N LEU A 437 11.46 2.10 -5.25
CA LEU A 437 12.10 0.90 -5.79
C LEU A 437 11.44 -0.33 -5.21
N HIS A 438 10.85 -1.17 -6.04
CA HIS A 438 10.22 -2.43 -5.64
C HIS A 438 11.07 -3.62 -6.10
N THR A 439 11.44 -4.51 -5.18
CA THR A 439 12.32 -5.65 -5.47
C THR A 439 12.07 -6.82 -4.52
N GLN A 440 12.61 -7.99 -4.88
CA GLN A 440 12.58 -9.20 -4.07
C GLN A 440 13.99 -9.77 -3.91
N VAL A 441 14.29 -10.33 -2.74
CA VAL A 441 15.55 -11.01 -2.41
C VAL A 441 15.29 -12.34 -1.71
N ASP A 442 16.34 -13.13 -1.48
CA ASP A 442 16.19 -14.53 -1.04
C ASP A 442 16.09 -14.72 0.48
N GLY A 443 16.32 -13.67 1.28
CA GLY A 443 16.17 -13.76 2.74
C GLY A 443 16.19 -12.41 3.47
N GLU A 444 15.79 -12.41 4.75
CA GLU A 444 15.64 -11.18 5.54
C GLU A 444 16.96 -10.43 5.74
N ALA A 445 18.06 -11.14 5.96
CA ALA A 445 19.37 -10.52 6.17
C ALA A 445 19.82 -9.72 4.94
N GLU A 446 19.59 -10.27 3.73
CA GLU A 446 19.87 -9.57 2.48
C GLU A 446 18.96 -8.36 2.30
N ALA A 447 17.67 -8.49 2.64
CA ALA A 447 16.71 -7.40 2.55
C ALA A 447 17.10 -6.22 3.46
N ARG A 448 17.46 -6.50 4.72
CA ARG A 448 17.91 -5.48 5.68
C ARG A 448 19.20 -4.79 5.25
N GLU A 449 20.16 -5.55 4.73
CA GLU A 449 21.40 -5.00 4.19
C GLU A 449 21.13 -4.12 2.96
N LEU A 450 20.22 -4.53 2.07
CA LEU A 450 19.84 -3.75 0.90
C LEU A 450 19.22 -2.41 1.29
N ILE A 451 18.31 -2.38 2.27
CA ILE A 451 17.71 -1.14 2.80
C ILE A 451 18.80 -0.21 3.35
N ARG A 452 19.76 -0.77 4.11
CA ARG A 452 20.90 0.00 4.64
C ARG A 452 21.78 0.58 3.53
N ARG A 453 22.01 -0.17 2.45
CA ARG A 453 22.74 0.31 1.28
C ARG A 453 21.99 1.40 0.53
N VAL A 454 20.67 1.28 0.35
CA VAL A 454 19.83 2.34 -0.23
C VAL A 454 19.94 3.64 0.56
N ALA A 455 19.93 3.58 1.90
CA ALA A 455 20.16 4.75 2.74
C ALA A 455 21.53 5.41 2.46
N ALA A 456 22.58 4.60 2.33
CA ALA A 456 23.92 5.11 2.06
C ALA A 456 24.04 5.71 0.65
N TRP A 457 23.46 5.07 -0.36
CA TRP A 457 23.49 5.53 -1.74
C TRP A 457 22.68 6.81 -1.96
N SER A 458 21.53 6.92 -1.29
CA SER A 458 20.69 8.12 -1.35
C SER A 458 21.38 9.37 -0.79
N ARG A 459 22.38 9.20 0.11
CA ARG A 459 23.13 10.30 0.75
C ARG A 459 24.41 10.71 0.03
N ARG A 460 24.86 9.97 -0.99
CA ARG A 460 26.14 10.24 -1.70
C ARG A 460 26.06 11.40 -2.70
N ARG A 461 25.01 12.21 -2.63
CA ARG A 461 24.75 13.32 -3.56
C ARG A 461 24.94 14.66 -2.87
#